data_AF-B4M3A3-F1
#
_entry.id   AF-B4M3A3-F1
#
_cell.length_a   1.000
_cell.length_b   1.000
_cell.length_c   1.000
_cell.angle_alpha   90.00
_cell.angle_beta   90.00
_cell.angle_gamma   90.00
#
_symmetry.space_group_name_H-M   'P 1'
#
loop_
_entity.id
_entity.type
_entity.pdbx_description
1 polymer ?
#
loop_
_entity_poly.entity_id
_entity_poly.type
_entity_poly.pdbx_seq_one_letter_code
_entity_poly.pdbx_strand_id
1 'polypeptide(L)'
;MTQLRMRRMQMRAEELVRDFYESMLLLTLDLLLQWNQWHVIRMLNAKKLPDELPEPQALNWSTIFFANGLLLTLAQYRPQRLKRYAPLVRKLLLLLELFVMLFVVDYVLLSIWQPFFNIFDQALHALGHSKWAWAKFIFHYCPGLSTWLINDAFYFMRFVASLSWFLLAVESAAVKWRLAIDFLLLGQLPQANAVPRSRRKRHQSNGQ
;
A
#
# COMPACT_ATOMS: atom_id res chain seq x y z
N MET A 1 -26.84 -23.52 -20.69
CA MET A 1 -25.75 -23.37 -19.68
C MET A 1 -24.76 -22.24 -19.98
N THR A 2 -24.64 -21.77 -21.23
CA THR A 2 -23.74 -20.69 -21.68
C THR A 2 -24.10 -19.30 -21.16
N GLN A 3 -25.38 -18.91 -21.16
CA GLN A 3 -25.82 -17.58 -20.69
C GLN A 3 -25.55 -17.32 -19.19
N LEU A 4 -25.73 -18.32 -18.32
CA LEU A 4 -25.39 -18.24 -16.89
C LEU A 4 -23.89 -18.14 -16.64
N ARG A 5 -23.05 -18.61 -17.57
CA ARG A 5 -21.59 -18.49 -17.51
C ARG A 5 -21.16 -17.09 -17.98
N MET A 6 -21.76 -16.58 -19.05
CA MET A 6 -21.54 -15.21 -19.53
C MET A 6 -21.93 -14.16 -18.49
N ARG A 7 -23.13 -14.25 -17.88
CA ARG A 7 -23.55 -13.33 -16.81
C ARG A 7 -22.60 -13.33 -15.62
N ARG A 8 -22.06 -14.49 -15.23
CA ARG A 8 -21.07 -14.60 -14.15
C ARG A 8 -19.72 -14.01 -14.51
N MET A 9 -19.29 -14.10 -15.78
CA MET A 9 -18.08 -13.44 -16.24
C MET A 9 -18.26 -11.92 -16.29
N GLN A 10 -19.40 -11.43 -16.78
CA GLN A 10 -19.73 -10.00 -16.80
C GLN A 10 -19.76 -9.39 -15.41
N MET A 11 -20.44 -10.02 -14.44
CA MET A 11 -20.44 -9.53 -13.05
C MET A 11 -19.02 -9.48 -12.44
N ARG A 12 -18.18 -10.47 -12.73
CA ARG A 12 -16.77 -10.45 -12.28
C ARG A 12 -15.96 -9.35 -12.95
N ALA A 13 -16.24 -9.07 -14.21
CA ALA A 13 -15.58 -8.01 -14.96
C ALA A 13 -15.94 -6.63 -14.40
N GLU A 14 -17.23 -6.40 -14.17
CA GLU A 14 -17.72 -5.17 -13.53
C GLU A 14 -17.12 -4.98 -12.13
N GLU A 15 -16.99 -6.07 -11.36
CA GLU A 15 -16.30 -6.03 -10.07
C GLU A 15 -14.81 -5.67 -10.20
N LEU A 16 -14.09 -6.24 -11.17
CA LEU A 16 -12.67 -5.93 -11.41
C LEU A 16 -12.46 -4.48 -11.83
N VAL A 17 -13.29 -3.97 -12.74
CA VAL A 17 -13.25 -2.57 -13.19
C VAL A 17 -13.56 -1.62 -12.04
N ARG A 18 -14.55 -1.97 -11.21
CA ARG A 18 -14.89 -1.20 -10.04
C ARG A 18 -13.76 -1.19 -9.01
N ASP A 19 -13.18 -2.35 -8.70
CA ASP A 19 -12.05 -2.46 -7.77
C ASP A 19 -10.85 -1.65 -8.28
N PHE A 20 -10.63 -1.62 -9.61
CA PHE A 20 -9.63 -0.76 -10.25
C PHE A 20 -9.92 0.74 -10.02
N TYR A 21 -11.13 1.21 -10.34
CA TYR A 21 -11.49 2.63 -10.10
C TYR A 21 -11.43 3.02 -8.62
N GLU A 22 -11.87 2.15 -7.71
CA GLU A 22 -11.78 2.39 -6.27
C GLU A 22 -10.33 2.50 -5.80
N SER A 23 -9.43 1.65 -6.32
CA SER A 23 -8.00 1.72 -6.00
C SER A 23 -7.32 2.97 -6.57
N MET A 24 -7.68 3.40 -7.78
CA MET A 24 -7.17 4.64 -8.37
C MET A 24 -7.68 5.86 -7.60
N LEU A 25 -8.97 5.88 -7.25
CA LEU A 25 -9.55 6.95 -6.45
C LEU A 25 -8.87 7.08 -5.09
N LEU A 26 -8.61 5.94 -4.41
CA LEU A 26 -7.85 5.90 -3.16
C LEU A 26 -6.47 6.52 -3.30
N LEU A 27 -5.70 6.10 -4.31
CA LEU A 27 -4.37 6.65 -4.58
C LEU A 27 -4.41 8.15 -4.87
N THR A 28 -5.36 8.61 -5.69
CA THR A 28 -5.48 10.04 -6.02
C THR A 28 -5.86 10.89 -4.80
N LEU A 29 -6.72 10.38 -3.92
CA LEU A 29 -7.10 11.08 -2.69
C LEU A 29 -5.93 11.15 -1.70
N ASP A 30 -5.18 10.06 -1.53
CA ASP A 30 -3.99 10.02 -0.68
C ASP A 30 -2.91 10.99 -1.18
N LEU A 31 -2.62 10.98 -2.48
CA LEU A 31 -1.74 11.96 -3.12
C LEU A 31 -2.19 13.40 -2.89
N LEU A 32 -3.49 13.69 -3.05
CA LEU A 32 -4.04 15.03 -2.88
C LEU A 32 -3.99 15.49 -1.41
N LEU A 33 -4.26 14.59 -0.46
CA LEU A 33 -4.14 14.87 0.97
C LEU A 33 -2.70 15.15 1.37
N GLN A 34 -1.76 14.33 0.89
CA GLN A 34 -0.33 14.53 1.15
C GLN A 34 0.17 15.84 0.53
N TRP A 35 -0.20 16.12 -0.72
CA TRP A 35 0.19 17.36 -1.41
C TRP A 35 -0.29 18.62 -0.68
N ASN A 36 -1.49 18.57 -0.11
CA ASN A 36 -2.05 19.65 0.71
C ASN A 36 -1.60 19.61 2.18
N GLN A 37 -0.75 18.65 2.56
CA GLN A 37 -0.33 18.38 3.95
C GLN A 37 -1.52 18.23 4.92
N TRP A 38 -2.64 17.71 4.41
CA TRP A 38 -3.84 17.48 5.19
C TRP A 38 -3.74 16.13 5.90
N HIS A 39 -3.48 16.19 7.21
CA HIS A 39 -3.47 15.00 8.06
C HIS A 39 -4.81 14.85 8.79
N VAL A 40 -5.50 13.76 8.53
CA VAL A 40 -6.81 13.42 9.10
C VAL A 40 -6.75 13.35 10.64
N ILE A 41 -5.61 12.88 11.17
CA ILE A 41 -5.36 12.80 12.61
C ILE A 41 -5.34 14.17 13.28
N ARG A 42 -4.83 15.20 12.61
CA ARG A 42 -4.80 16.57 13.15
C ARG A 42 -6.19 17.19 13.16
N MET A 43 -7.01 16.91 12.14
CA MET A 43 -8.41 17.37 12.12
C MET A 43 -9.25 16.72 13.23
N LEU A 44 -9.02 15.43 13.52
CA LEU A 44 -9.71 14.71 14.60
C LEU A 44 -9.21 15.08 16.00
N ASN A 45 -7.90 15.34 16.16
CA ASN A 45 -7.28 15.73 17.43
C ASN A 45 -7.07 17.25 17.56
N ALA A 46 -7.97 18.06 17.00
CA ALA A 46 -7.88 19.52 17.06
C ALA A 46 -7.86 20.12 18.48
N LYS A 47 -8.15 19.31 19.51
CA LYS A 47 -8.10 19.70 20.94
C LYS A 47 -6.73 19.52 21.60
N LYS A 48 -5.78 18.81 20.99
CA LYS A 48 -4.43 18.64 21.56
C LYS A 48 -3.55 19.83 21.18
N LEU A 49 -2.76 20.32 22.13
CA LEU A 49 -1.80 21.40 21.87
C LEU A 49 -0.85 21.01 20.73
N PRO A 50 -0.43 21.98 19.88
CA PRO A 50 0.43 21.74 18.73
C PRO A 50 1.77 21.06 19.09
N ASP A 51 2.22 21.13 20.34
CA ASP A 51 3.45 20.49 20.83
C ASP A 51 3.35 18.96 21.05
N GLU A 52 2.15 18.38 21.14
CA GLU A 52 2.00 16.92 21.32
C GLU A 52 1.94 16.14 20.00
N LEU A 53 1.69 16.82 18.89
CA LEU A 53 1.58 16.19 17.58
C LEU A 53 2.89 16.39 16.82
N PRO A 54 3.61 15.32 16.43
CA PRO A 54 4.85 15.45 15.69
C PRO A 54 4.63 16.35 14.47
N GLU A 55 5.49 17.35 14.30
CA GLU A 55 5.43 18.27 13.16
C GLU A 55 5.44 17.48 11.85
N PRO A 56 4.60 17.86 10.86
CA PRO A 56 4.58 17.17 9.60
C PRO A 56 5.88 17.55 8.88
N GLN A 57 6.72 16.54 8.60
CA GLN A 57 7.92 16.78 7.80
C GLN A 57 7.54 17.38 6.44
N ALA A 58 8.43 18.20 5.89
CA ALA A 58 8.34 18.66 4.52
C ALA A 58 8.06 17.47 3.58
N LEU A 59 7.21 17.71 2.58
CA LEU A 59 6.78 16.70 1.63
C LEU A 59 8.01 16.03 1.00
N ASN A 60 8.20 14.74 1.28
CA ASN A 60 9.34 13.98 0.80
C ASN A 60 8.83 12.78 -0.01
N TRP A 61 9.49 12.46 -1.11
CA TRP A 61 9.08 11.36 -1.98
C TRP A 61 9.02 10.03 -1.25
N SER A 62 9.89 9.83 -0.26
CA SER A 62 9.88 8.62 0.57
C SER A 62 8.60 8.45 1.42
N THR A 63 8.05 9.54 1.96
CA THR A 63 6.79 9.52 2.71
C THR A 63 5.62 9.21 1.78
N ILE A 64 5.63 9.78 0.57
CA ILE A 64 4.62 9.52 -0.45
C ILE A 64 4.62 8.05 -0.86
N PHE A 65 5.77 7.48 -1.20
CA PHE A 65 5.85 6.07 -1.61
C PHE A 65 5.44 5.13 -0.49
N PHE A 66 5.85 5.39 0.75
CA PHE A 66 5.46 4.57 1.89
C PHE A 66 3.95 4.60 2.14
N ALA A 67 3.35 5.79 2.20
CA ALA A 67 1.93 5.96 2.46
C ALA A 67 1.06 5.36 1.35
N ASN A 68 1.39 5.61 0.08
CA ASN A 68 0.70 5.00 -1.05
C ASN A 68 0.87 3.48 -1.07
N GLY A 69 2.06 2.96 -0.74
CA GLY A 69 2.31 1.52 -0.64
C GLY A 69 1.48 0.88 0.47
N LEU A 70 1.45 1.48 1.65
CA LEU A 70 0.64 1.04 2.79
C LEU A 70 -0.85 1.06 2.45
N LEU A 71 -1.34 2.13 1.83
CA LEU A 71 -2.73 2.24 1.39
C LEU A 71 -3.09 1.14 0.39
N LEU A 72 -2.20 0.86 -0.56
CA LEU A 72 -2.42 -0.22 -1.54
C LEU A 72 -2.48 -1.59 -0.85
N THR A 73 -1.59 -1.86 0.10
CA THR A 73 -1.63 -3.12 0.86
C THR A 73 -2.93 -3.24 1.66
N LEU A 74 -3.39 -2.18 2.32
CA LEU A 74 -4.67 -2.16 3.04
C LEU A 74 -5.86 -2.39 2.10
N ALA A 75 -5.82 -1.79 0.90
CA ALA A 75 -6.85 -1.99 -0.11
C ALA A 75 -6.93 -3.45 -0.59
N GLN A 76 -5.84 -4.21 -0.56
CA GLN A 76 -5.84 -5.64 -0.91
C GLN A 76 -6.53 -6.52 0.14
N TYR A 77 -6.51 -6.12 1.41
CA TYR A 77 -7.14 -6.87 2.51
C TYR A 77 -8.64 -6.60 2.68
N ARG A 78 -9.27 -5.84 1.77
CA ARG A 78 -10.71 -5.50 1.87
C ARG A 78 -11.61 -6.74 1.98
N PRO A 79 -12.49 -6.80 2.99
CA PRO A 79 -13.44 -7.89 3.13
C PRO A 79 -14.52 -7.81 2.03
N GLN A 80 -14.52 -8.77 1.10
CA GLN A 80 -15.52 -8.91 0.03
C GLN A 80 -16.98 -9.02 0.53
N ARG A 81 -17.19 -9.19 1.84
CA ARG A 81 -18.52 -9.36 2.46
C ARG A 81 -19.39 -8.10 2.42
N LEU A 82 -18.80 -6.91 2.24
CA LEU A 82 -19.53 -5.64 2.15
C LEU A 82 -20.35 -5.48 0.84
N LYS A 83 -20.16 -6.39 -0.12
CA LYS A 83 -20.81 -6.36 -1.43
C LYS A 83 -22.32 -6.68 -1.42
N ARG A 84 -22.88 -7.19 -0.30
CA ARG A 84 -24.29 -7.63 -0.20
C ARG A 84 -25.28 -6.57 0.30
N TYR A 85 -24.79 -5.39 0.70
CA TYR A 85 -25.66 -4.33 1.24
C TYR A 85 -26.34 -3.49 0.15
N ALA A 86 -27.47 -2.88 0.51
CA ALA A 86 -28.21 -1.93 -0.33
C ALA A 86 -27.29 -0.80 -0.86
N PRO A 87 -27.55 -0.24 -2.06
CA PRO A 87 -26.62 0.63 -2.76
C PRO A 87 -26.21 1.89 -1.98
N LEU A 88 -27.14 2.49 -1.20
CA LEU A 88 -26.84 3.65 -0.35
C LEU A 88 -25.93 3.30 0.83
N VAL A 89 -26.26 2.23 1.55
CA VAL A 89 -25.47 1.73 2.69
C VAL A 89 -24.07 1.35 2.23
N ARG A 90 -23.96 0.71 1.06
CA ARG A 90 -22.67 0.35 0.46
C ARG A 90 -21.80 1.57 0.15
N LYS A 91 -22.37 2.68 -0.34
CA LYS A 91 -21.61 3.92 -0.62
C LYS A 91 -21.12 4.58 0.68
N LEU A 92 -21.97 4.67 1.69
CA LEU A 92 -21.59 5.21 3.01
C LEU A 92 -20.49 4.38 3.68
N LEU A 93 -20.61 3.05 3.58
CA LEU A 93 -19.66 2.14 4.19
C LEU A 93 -18.31 2.16 3.45
N LEU A 94 -18.31 2.39 2.13
CA LEU A 94 -17.10 2.64 1.36
C LEU A 94 -16.41 3.95 1.76
N LEU A 95 -17.18 5.03 1.96
CA LEU A 95 -16.65 6.31 2.47
C LEU A 95 -16.02 6.14 3.85
N LEU A 96 -16.70 5.42 4.75
CA LEU A 96 -16.18 5.12 6.08
C LEU A 96 -14.90 4.28 6.01
N GLU A 97 -14.89 3.24 5.18
CA GLU A 97 -13.70 2.40 4.96
C GLU A 97 -12.53 3.21 4.41
N LEU A 98 -12.79 4.12 3.46
CA LEU A 98 -11.80 5.01 2.89
C LEU A 98 -11.23 5.98 3.95
N PHE A 99 -12.10 6.53 4.79
CA PHE A 99 -11.70 7.37 5.91
C PHE A 99 -10.85 6.62 6.93
N VAL A 100 -11.23 5.40 7.30
CA VAL A 100 -10.47 4.55 8.22
C VAL A 100 -9.10 4.19 7.62
N MET A 101 -9.05 3.84 6.33
CA MET A 101 -7.78 3.56 5.65
C MET A 101 -6.84 4.75 5.67
N LEU A 102 -7.33 5.95 5.33
CA LEU A 102 -6.55 7.19 5.40
C LEU A 102 -6.09 7.50 6.82
N PHE A 103 -6.96 7.33 7.81
CA PHE A 103 -6.61 7.52 9.22
C PHE A 103 -5.50 6.55 9.67
N VAL A 104 -5.60 5.27 9.31
CA VAL A 104 -4.58 4.27 9.64
C VAL A 104 -3.26 4.61 8.97
N VAL A 105 -3.28 5.03 7.71
CA VAL A 105 -2.06 5.44 6.98
C VAL A 105 -1.40 6.63 7.68
N ASP A 106 -2.14 7.70 7.96
CA ASP A 106 -1.64 8.85 8.71
C ASP A 106 -1.11 8.43 10.10
N TYR A 107 -1.76 7.48 10.76
CA TYR A 107 -1.41 7.05 12.11
C TYR A 107 -0.10 6.29 12.13
N VAL A 108 0.03 5.31 11.25
CA VAL A 108 1.27 4.55 11.09
C VAL A 108 2.40 5.47 10.68
N LEU A 109 2.14 6.44 9.79
CA LEU A 109 3.14 7.38 9.33
C LEU A 109 3.68 8.25 10.48
N LEU A 110 2.79 8.89 11.24
CA LEU A 110 3.18 9.85 12.30
C LEU A 110 3.61 9.16 13.60
N SER A 111 2.94 8.06 13.98
CA SER A 111 3.11 7.45 15.31
C SER A 111 4.11 6.29 15.33
N ILE A 112 4.37 5.64 14.19
CA ILE A 112 5.24 4.45 14.13
C ILE A 112 6.44 4.72 13.23
N TRP A 113 6.20 5.17 12.01
CA TRP A 113 7.23 5.32 10.98
C TRP A 113 8.20 6.47 11.30
N GLN A 114 7.68 7.63 11.67
CA GLN A 114 8.49 8.79 12.06
C GLN A 114 9.40 8.55 13.29
N PRO A 115 8.92 8.01 14.42
CA PRO A 115 9.80 7.73 15.56
C PRO A 115 10.78 6.59 15.27
N PHE A 116 10.38 5.55 14.52
CA PHE A 116 11.30 4.49 14.10
C PHE A 116 12.46 5.06 13.28
N PHE A 117 12.17 5.96 12.35
CA PHE A 117 13.18 6.64 11.57
C PHE A 117 14.13 7.52 12.37
N ASN A 118 13.62 8.23 13.37
CA ASN A 118 14.46 9.05 14.26
C ASN A 118 15.48 8.17 15.01
N ILE A 119 15.09 6.97 15.44
CA ILE A 119 16.01 6.01 16.08
C ILE A 119 17.07 5.53 15.09
N PHE A 120 16.70 5.24 13.84
CA PHE A 120 17.64 4.82 12.80
C PHE A 120 18.63 5.91 12.42
N ASP A 121 18.17 7.15 12.31
CA ASP A 121 19.00 8.31 12.05
C ASP A 121 20.04 8.50 13.16
N GLN A 122 19.62 8.44 14.43
CA GLN A 122 20.50 8.49 15.59
C GLN A 122 21.50 7.33 15.62
N ALA A 123 21.09 6.12 15.24
CA ALA A 123 21.97 4.96 15.18
C ALA A 123 23.04 5.11 14.08
N LEU A 124 22.68 5.64 12.91
CA LEU A 124 23.61 5.91 11.81
C LEU A 124 24.59 7.04 12.16
N HIS A 125 24.11 8.11 12.79
CA HIS A 125 24.96 9.18 13.34
C HIS A 125 25.94 8.65 14.40
N ALA A 126 25.47 7.79 15.31
CA ALA A 126 26.33 7.15 16.31
C ALA A 126 27.39 6.24 15.67
N LEU A 127 27.03 5.53 14.59
CA LEU A 127 27.96 4.69 13.83
C LEU A 127 29.02 5.53 13.09
N GLY A 128 28.61 6.67 12.50
CA GLY A 128 29.50 7.59 11.80
C GLY A 128 30.53 8.27 12.72
N HIS A 129 30.16 8.54 13.98
CA HIS A 129 31.07 9.07 15.00
C HIS A 129 31.77 7.99 15.84
N SER A 130 31.54 6.72 15.56
CA SER A 130 32.16 5.61 16.27
C SER A 130 33.68 5.63 16.10
N LYS A 131 34.41 5.68 17.23
CA LYS A 131 35.89 5.62 17.26
C LYS A 131 36.43 4.19 17.16
N TRP A 132 35.61 3.20 16.82
CA TRP A 132 36.04 1.81 16.66
C TRP A 132 37.16 1.68 15.63
N ALA A 133 38.18 0.88 15.96
CA ALA A 133 39.37 0.70 15.12
C ALA A 133 39.01 0.22 13.70
N TRP A 134 37.99 -0.63 13.58
CA TRP A 134 37.51 -1.16 12.30
C TRP A 134 36.81 -0.09 11.44
N ALA A 135 35.98 0.76 12.06
CA ALA A 135 35.33 1.87 11.37
C ALA A 135 36.36 2.92 10.92
N LYS A 136 37.35 3.23 11.77
CA LYS A 136 38.48 4.11 11.41
C LYS A 136 39.30 3.56 10.24
N PHE A 137 39.54 2.25 10.21
CA PHE A 137 40.25 1.61 9.10
C PHE A 137 39.49 1.82 7.78
N ILE A 138 38.18 1.53 7.76
CA ILE A 138 37.35 1.69 6.56
C ILE A 138 37.25 3.15 6.12
N PHE A 139 37.02 4.07 7.06
CA PHE A 139 36.89 5.50 6.76
C PHE A 139 38.23 6.15 6.37
N HIS A 140 39.36 5.55 6.72
CA HIS A 140 40.68 6.01 6.27
C HIS A 140 40.90 5.71 4.78
N TYR A 141 40.48 4.55 4.29
CA TYR A 141 40.58 4.21 2.86
C TYR A 141 39.47 4.84 2.01
N CYS A 142 38.33 5.18 2.61
CA CYS A 142 37.22 5.81 1.90
C CYS A 142 36.60 6.95 2.74
N PRO A 143 37.21 8.15 2.74
CA PRO A 143 36.73 9.29 3.53
C PRO A 143 35.39 9.84 3.02
N GLY A 144 35.04 9.62 1.75
CA GLY A 144 33.72 9.93 1.22
C GLY A 144 32.61 9.06 1.81
N LEU A 145 32.94 7.86 2.32
CA LEU A 145 31.97 6.94 2.89
C LEU A 145 31.47 7.41 4.25
N SER A 146 32.33 8.02 5.08
CA SER A 146 31.91 8.53 6.40
C SER A 146 30.99 9.74 6.28
N THR A 147 31.32 10.66 5.37
CA THR A 147 30.50 11.85 5.07
C THR A 147 29.16 11.47 4.46
N TRP A 148 29.15 10.50 3.54
CA TRP A 148 27.91 9.95 3.00
C TRP A 148 27.06 9.21 4.05
N LEU A 149 27.69 8.42 4.94
CA LEU A 149 26.98 7.68 5.99
C LEU A 149 26.27 8.61 6.98
N ILE A 150 26.90 9.72 7.31
CA ILE A 150 26.37 10.71 8.27
C ILE A 150 25.26 11.54 7.61
N ASN A 151 25.44 11.99 6.36
CA ASN A 151 24.55 12.97 5.76
C ASN A 151 23.42 12.37 4.90
N ASP A 152 23.72 11.33 4.11
CA ASP A 152 22.84 10.91 3.00
C ASP A 152 22.33 9.48 3.13
N ALA A 153 23.05 8.59 3.82
CA ALA A 153 22.71 7.17 3.89
C ALA A 153 21.33 6.93 4.51
N PHE A 154 20.95 7.71 5.52
CA PHE A 154 19.62 7.63 6.12
C PHE A 154 18.52 7.94 5.10
N TYR A 155 18.61 9.06 4.39
CA TYR A 155 17.63 9.47 3.39
C TYR A 155 17.57 8.50 2.21
N PHE A 156 18.73 8.01 1.77
CA PHE A 156 18.82 7.01 0.71
C PHE A 156 18.16 5.69 1.11
N MET A 157 18.48 5.15 2.29
CA MET A 157 17.90 3.90 2.79
C MET A 157 16.39 4.04 3.01
N ARG A 158 15.94 5.17 3.56
CA ARG A 158 14.52 5.51 3.70
C ARG A 158 13.81 5.52 2.35
N PHE A 159 14.41 6.16 1.34
CA PHE A 159 13.88 6.19 -0.01
C PHE A 159 13.79 4.79 -0.62
N VAL A 160 14.88 4.01 -0.60
CA VAL A 160 14.94 2.67 -1.17
C VAL A 160 13.95 1.73 -0.50
N ALA A 161 13.82 1.77 0.84
CA ALA A 161 12.86 0.95 1.57
C ALA A 161 11.42 1.30 1.21
N SER A 162 11.09 2.60 1.19
CA SER A 162 9.75 3.08 0.82
C SER A 162 9.38 2.75 -0.63
N LEU A 163 10.32 2.89 -1.57
CA LEU A 163 10.14 2.57 -2.97
C LEU A 163 9.97 1.06 -3.17
N SER A 164 10.79 0.24 -2.51
CA SER A 164 10.69 -1.22 -2.58
C SER A 164 9.34 -1.71 -2.06
N TRP A 165 8.87 -1.14 -0.94
CA TRP A 165 7.55 -1.43 -0.39
C TRP A 165 6.43 -1.04 -1.36
N PHE A 166 6.51 0.16 -1.94
CA PHE A 166 5.56 0.61 -2.94
C PHE A 166 5.52 -0.31 -4.17
N LEU A 167 6.69 -0.69 -4.70
CA LEU A 167 6.79 -1.58 -5.86
C LEU A 167 6.19 -2.97 -5.57
N LEU A 168 6.45 -3.53 -4.39
CA LEU A 168 5.84 -4.80 -3.96
C LEU A 168 4.32 -4.71 -3.86
N ALA A 169 3.81 -3.59 -3.33
CA ALA A 169 2.38 -3.33 -3.24
C ALA A 169 1.76 -3.19 -4.64
N VAL A 170 2.43 -2.47 -5.55
CA VAL A 170 2.01 -2.33 -6.95
C VAL A 170 2.04 -3.67 -7.67
N GLU A 171 3.08 -4.49 -7.52
CA GLU A 171 3.18 -5.80 -8.17
C GLU A 171 2.00 -6.71 -7.78
N SER A 172 1.65 -6.72 -6.51
CA SER A 172 0.52 -7.50 -5.99
C SER A 172 -0.84 -6.98 -6.47
N ALA A 173 -1.01 -5.67 -6.69
CA ALA A 173 -2.22 -5.09 -7.27
C ALA A 173 -2.27 -5.19 -8.80
N ALA A 174 -1.12 -5.15 -9.47
CA ALA A 174 -0.97 -5.07 -10.92
C ALA A 174 -1.61 -6.25 -11.63
N VAL A 175 -1.61 -7.44 -11.03
CA VAL A 175 -2.28 -8.62 -11.61
C VAL A 175 -3.77 -8.36 -11.82
N LYS A 176 -4.45 -7.75 -10.84
CA LYS A 176 -5.89 -7.44 -10.93
C LYS A 176 -6.14 -6.25 -11.86
N TRP A 177 -5.27 -5.25 -11.82
CA TRP A 177 -5.37 -4.07 -12.67
C TRP A 177 -5.18 -4.40 -14.14
N ARG A 178 -4.20 -5.25 -14.49
CA ARG A 178 -4.00 -5.73 -15.86
C ARG A 178 -5.25 -6.43 -16.38
N LEU A 179 -5.84 -7.34 -15.60
CA LEU A 179 -7.09 -8.01 -15.98
C LEU A 179 -8.26 -7.03 -16.17
N ALA A 180 -8.34 -5.97 -15.36
CA ALA A 180 -9.36 -4.93 -15.49
C ALA A 180 -9.14 -4.06 -16.75
N ILE A 181 -7.89 -3.68 -17.01
CA ILE A 181 -7.49 -2.89 -18.18
C ILE A 181 -7.70 -3.68 -19.47
N ASP A 182 -7.27 -4.95 -19.50
CA ASP A 182 -7.50 -5.85 -20.63
C ASP A 182 -8.99 -6.01 -20.93
N PHE A 183 -9.83 -6.11 -19.89
CA PHE A 183 -11.27 -6.13 -20.05
C PHE A 183 -11.83 -4.81 -20.60
N LEU A 184 -11.36 -3.65 -20.12
CA LEU A 184 -11.77 -2.34 -20.61
C LEU A 184 -11.39 -2.10 -22.08
N LEU A 185 -10.21 -2.58 -22.49
CA LEU A 185 -9.67 -2.39 -23.84
C LEU A 185 -10.23 -3.40 -24.85
N LEU A 186 -10.35 -4.67 -24.46
CA LEU A 186 -10.71 -5.77 -25.38
C LEU A 186 -12.19 -6.20 -25.25
N GLY A 187 -12.91 -5.71 -24.23
CA GLY A 187 -14.29 -6.12 -23.94
C GLY A 187 -14.44 -7.58 -23.51
N GLN A 188 -13.33 -8.30 -23.35
CA GLN A 188 -13.28 -9.72 -23.02
C GLN A 188 -12.30 -9.96 -21.88
N LEU A 189 -12.76 -10.65 -20.83
CA LEU A 189 -11.87 -11.17 -19.80
C LEU A 189 -11.03 -12.30 -20.43
N PRO A 190 -9.69 -12.33 -20.24
CA PRO A 190 -8.92 -13.51 -20.59
C PRO A 190 -9.60 -14.70 -19.91
N GLN A 191 -9.93 -15.73 -20.69
CA GLN A 191 -10.36 -16.99 -20.08
C GLN A 191 -9.17 -17.44 -19.25
N ALA A 192 -9.22 -17.20 -17.93
CA ALA A 192 -8.29 -17.78 -16.99
C ALA A 192 -8.23 -19.26 -17.38
N ASN A 193 -7.06 -19.68 -17.87
CA ASN A 193 -6.83 -21.00 -18.42
C ASN A 193 -7.63 -21.96 -17.57
N ALA A 194 -8.61 -22.61 -18.19
CA ALA A 194 -9.40 -23.62 -17.53
C ALA A 194 -8.45 -24.76 -17.19
N VAL A 195 -7.68 -24.61 -16.11
CA VAL A 195 -7.06 -25.74 -15.44
C VAL A 195 -8.23 -26.67 -15.21
N PRO A 196 -8.25 -27.83 -15.87
CA PRO A 196 -9.35 -28.74 -15.74
C PRO A 196 -9.41 -29.08 -14.26
N ARG A 197 -10.45 -28.58 -13.57
CA ARG A 197 -10.81 -29.07 -12.25
C ARG A 197 -10.95 -30.57 -12.44
N SER A 198 -9.94 -31.31 -11.97
CA SER A 198 -9.98 -32.75 -11.85
C SER A 198 -11.35 -33.10 -11.29
N ARG A 199 -12.19 -33.61 -12.18
CA ARG A 199 -13.53 -34.09 -11.88
C ARG A 199 -13.26 -35.28 -10.99
N ARG A 200 -13.27 -35.08 -9.67
CA ARG A 200 -13.15 -36.16 -8.69
C ARG A 200 -14.27 -37.13 -9.04
N LYS A 201 -13.91 -38.24 -9.71
CA LYS A 201 -14.85 -39.26 -10.16
C LYS A 201 -15.65 -39.67 -8.93
N ARG A 202 -16.95 -39.40 -8.98
CA ARG A 202 -17.94 -39.99 -8.09
C ARG A 202 -17.89 -41.48 -8.42
N HIS A 203 -17.11 -42.26 -7.67
CA HIS A 203 -17.24 -43.71 -7.71
C HIS A 203 -18.63 -44.02 -7.18
N GLN A 204 -19.55 -44.30 -8.10
CA GLN A 204 -20.64 -45.21 -7.83
C GLN A 204 -19.98 -46.55 -7.46
N SER A 205 -20.03 -46.92 -6.19
CA SER A 205 -20.03 -48.33 -5.82
C SER A 205 -21.48 -48.80 -5.97
N ASN A 206 -21.83 -49.28 -7.16
CA ASN A 206 -22.76 -50.39 -7.24
C ASN A 206 -21.96 -51.62 -6.78
N GLY A 207 -22.38 -52.26 -5.69
CA GLY A 207 -21.70 -53.41 -5.14
C GLY A 207 -22.46 -54.01 -3.98
N GLN A 208 -23.37 -54.93 -4.33
CA GLN A 208 -24.16 -55.87 -3.51
C GLN A 208 -25.48 -55.35 -2.93
#